data_AF-A0A917APX0-F1
#
_entry.id   AF-A0A917APX0-F1
#
_cell.length_a   1.000
_cell.length_b   1.000
_cell.length_c   1.000
_cell.angle_alpha   90.00
_cell.angle_beta   90.00
_cell.angle_gamma   90.00
#
_symmetry.space_group_name_H-M   'P 1'
#
loop_
_entity.id
_entity.type
_entity.pdbx_description
1 polymer ?
#
loop_
_entity_poly.entity_id
_entity_poly.type
_entity_poly.pdbx_seq_one_letter_code
_entity_poly.pdbx_strand_id
1 'polypeptide(L)'
;MDYVLIIAAVSTLHGAVIMVAVCVGARGGGMERNHTIGIRIWSTMSSHRAWAAGHGAAAPWCWAGVVLSVLFLITAVVLHQDDERLSEGLQNSVLGAGIGSVILVLLLAIWAADRAAKRVLVEEHLEEEYGADAELR
;
A
#
# COMPACT_ATOMS: atom_id res chain seq x y z
N MET A 1 28.93 -14.03 -4.06
CA MET A 1 28.18 -13.04 -3.28
C MET A 1 26.71 -13.23 -3.62
N ASP A 2 25.83 -13.23 -2.63
CA ASP A 2 24.51 -13.84 -2.76
C ASP A 2 23.52 -12.91 -3.47
N TYR A 3 22.88 -13.40 -4.54
CA TYR A 3 21.89 -12.62 -5.32
C TYR A 3 20.60 -12.34 -4.53
N VAL A 4 20.48 -12.90 -3.32
CA VAL A 4 19.33 -12.76 -2.43
C VAL A 4 18.96 -11.30 -2.19
N LEU A 5 19.93 -10.42 -1.92
CA LEU A 5 19.64 -9.01 -1.62
C LEU A 5 19.03 -8.28 -2.83
N ILE A 6 19.59 -8.51 -4.02
CA ILE A 6 19.08 -7.93 -5.27
C ILE A 6 17.70 -8.49 -5.60
N ILE A 7 17.53 -9.81 -5.52
CA ILE A 7 16.24 -10.47 -5.78
C ILE A 7 15.17 -9.94 -4.83
N ALA A 8 15.47 -9.81 -3.54
CA ALA A 8 14.55 -9.25 -2.57
C ALA A 8 14.18 -7.80 -2.92
N ALA A 9 15.18 -6.95 -3.21
CA ALA A 9 14.94 -5.55 -3.56
C ALA A 9 14.06 -5.40 -4.81
N VAL A 10 14.37 -6.13 -5.88
CA VAL A 10 13.56 -6.16 -7.11
C VAL A 10 12.13 -6.65 -6.83
N SER A 11 11.97 -7.69 -6.01
CA SER A 11 10.66 -8.22 -5.65
C SER A 11 9.81 -7.21 -4.88
N THR A 12 10.42 -6.49 -3.93
CA THR A 12 9.71 -5.42 -3.20
C THR A 12 9.31 -4.26 -4.13
N LEU A 13 10.18 -3.88 -5.06
CA LEU A 13 9.88 -2.83 -6.04
C LEU A 13 8.72 -3.23 -6.94
N HIS A 14 8.72 -4.46 -7.44
CA HIS A 14 7.63 -4.99 -8.25
C HIS A 14 6.29 -4.95 -7.50
N GLY A 15 6.28 -5.43 -6.24
CA GLY A 15 5.09 -5.37 -5.39
C GLY A 15 4.62 -3.93 -5.12
N ALA A 16 5.53 -3.00 -4.85
CA ALA A 16 5.20 -1.59 -4.61
C ALA A 16 4.57 -0.93 -5.84
N VAL A 17 5.08 -1.21 -7.04
CA VAL A 17 4.51 -0.72 -8.30
C VAL A 17 3.09 -1.24 -8.51
N ILE A 18 2.85 -2.54 -8.26
CA ILE A 18 1.50 -3.11 -8.34
C ILE A 18 0.55 -2.40 -7.37
N MET A 19 0.98 -2.17 -6.13
CA MET A 19 0.14 -1.50 -5.12
C MET A 19 -0.22 -0.07 -5.51
N VAL A 20 0.72 0.68 -6.11
CA VAL A 20 0.43 2.01 -6.66
C VAL A 20 -0.59 1.94 -7.79
N ALA A 21 -0.41 1.04 -8.75
CA ALA A 21 -1.33 0.87 -9.87
C ALA A 21 -2.76 0.59 -9.38
N VAL A 22 -2.89 -0.26 -8.37
CA VAL A 22 -4.18 -0.61 -7.77
C VAL A 22 -4.79 0.57 -7.03
N CYS A 23 -4.04 1.27 -6.18
CA CYS A 23 -4.58 2.40 -5.42
C CYS A 23 -4.98 3.58 -6.32
N VAL A 24 -4.20 3.87 -7.37
CA VAL A 24 -4.52 4.91 -8.34
C VAL A 24 -5.72 4.51 -9.19
N GLY A 25 -5.77 3.26 -9.67
CA GLY A 25 -6.88 2.73 -10.46
C GLY A 25 -8.21 2.72 -9.70
N ALA A 26 -8.19 2.26 -8.44
CA ALA A 26 -9.35 2.25 -7.56
C ALA A 26 -9.85 3.67 -7.21
N ARG A 27 -8.93 4.63 -7.01
CA ARG A 27 -9.31 6.04 -6.77
C ARG A 27 -10.02 6.66 -7.97
N GLY A 28 -9.60 6.32 -9.19
CA GLY A 28 -10.16 6.87 -10.44
C GLY A 28 -11.47 6.22 -10.88
N GLY A 29 -12.03 5.29 -10.12
CA GLY A 29 -13.21 4.51 -10.52
C GLY A 29 -12.94 3.49 -11.63
N GLY A 30 -11.68 3.36 -12.08
CA GLY A 30 -11.29 2.40 -13.12
C GLY A 30 -11.13 0.97 -12.62
N MET A 31 -11.31 0.75 -11.32
CA MET A 31 -11.17 -0.57 -10.70
C MET A 31 -12.31 -0.79 -9.70
N GLU A 32 -13.30 -1.57 -10.13
CA GLU A 32 -14.42 -1.98 -9.29
C GLU A 32 -13.97 -2.84 -8.09
N ARG A 33 -14.77 -2.80 -7.04
CA ARG A 33 -14.58 -3.54 -5.78
C ARG A 33 -14.41 -5.06 -5.95
N ASN A 34 -14.86 -5.63 -7.08
CA ASN A 34 -14.84 -7.07 -7.33
C ASN A 34 -13.59 -7.59 -8.07
N HIS A 35 -12.61 -6.73 -8.36
CA HIS A 35 -11.33 -7.22 -8.87
C HIS A 35 -10.51 -7.92 -7.77
N THR A 36 -9.72 -8.93 -8.16
CA THR A 36 -8.97 -9.80 -7.24
C THR A 36 -7.86 -9.07 -6.44
N ILE A 37 -7.55 -7.82 -6.78
CA ILE A 37 -6.36 -7.10 -6.30
C ILE A 37 -6.79 -5.80 -5.57
N GLY A 38 -6.25 -5.53 -4.39
CA GLY A 38 -6.48 -4.29 -3.62
C GLY A 38 -6.48 -4.46 -2.11
N ILE A 39 -6.73 -3.37 -1.39
CA ILE A 39 -6.87 -3.38 0.08
C ILE A 39 -8.29 -3.84 0.40
N ARG A 40 -8.46 -5.14 0.63
CA ARG A 40 -9.76 -5.80 0.82
C ARG A 40 -10.02 -6.08 2.29
N ILE A 41 -10.38 -5.04 3.02
CA ILE A 41 -10.85 -5.13 4.41
C ILE A 41 -12.34 -4.82 4.45
N TRP A 42 -13.01 -5.18 5.54
CA TRP A 42 -14.46 -5.02 5.66
C TRP A 42 -14.93 -3.58 5.33
N SER A 43 -14.20 -2.58 5.83
CA SER A 43 -14.52 -1.16 5.63
C SER A 43 -14.39 -0.71 4.18
N THR A 44 -13.34 -1.10 3.46
CA THR A 44 -13.16 -0.72 2.04
C THR A 44 -14.10 -1.50 1.12
N MET A 45 -14.63 -2.63 1.58
CA MET A 45 -15.51 -3.50 0.81
C MET A 45 -17.01 -3.21 1.02
N SER A 46 -17.39 -2.23 1.83
CA SER A 46 -18.80 -1.96 2.17
C SER A 46 -19.57 -1.21 1.07
N SER A 47 -18.96 -0.21 0.45
CA SER A 47 -19.56 0.59 -0.64
C SER A 47 -18.53 1.01 -1.69
N HIS A 48 -18.97 1.49 -2.85
CA HIS A 48 -18.07 2.02 -3.88
C HIS A 48 -17.39 3.32 -3.45
N ARG A 49 -18.09 4.20 -2.71
CA ARG A 49 -17.48 5.40 -2.12
C ARG A 49 -16.41 5.00 -1.11
N ALA A 50 -16.67 4.02 -0.25
CA ALA A 50 -15.69 3.55 0.75
C ALA A 50 -14.45 2.92 0.08
N TRP A 51 -14.63 2.16 -0.99
CA TRP A 51 -13.54 1.60 -1.80
C TRP A 51 -12.64 2.69 -2.38
N ALA A 52 -13.23 3.68 -3.07
CA ALA A 52 -12.48 4.77 -3.71
C ALA A 52 -11.78 5.67 -2.69
N ALA A 53 -12.46 6.00 -1.58
CA ALA A 53 -11.89 6.81 -0.50
C ALA A 53 -10.73 6.09 0.20
N GLY A 54 -10.89 4.80 0.49
CA GLY A 54 -9.84 3.98 1.10
C GLY A 54 -8.57 3.92 0.25
N HIS A 55 -8.72 3.60 -1.04
CA HIS A 55 -7.58 3.53 -1.97
C HIS A 55 -6.98 4.91 -2.27
N GLY A 56 -7.81 5.96 -2.30
CA GLY A 56 -7.34 7.34 -2.40
C GLY A 56 -6.45 7.74 -1.22
N ALA A 57 -6.82 7.34 0.00
CA ALA A 57 -6.04 7.60 1.21
C ALA A 57 -4.77 6.73 1.32
N ALA A 58 -4.79 5.52 0.76
CA ALA A 58 -3.62 4.64 0.71
C ALA A 58 -2.58 5.06 -0.34
N ALA A 59 -2.98 5.75 -1.41
CA ALA A 59 -2.10 6.04 -2.55
C ALA A 59 -0.77 6.75 -2.18
N PRO A 60 -0.72 7.77 -1.30
CA PRO A 60 0.55 8.39 -0.90
C PRO A 60 1.51 7.39 -0.22
N TRP A 61 0.98 6.46 0.58
CA TRP A 61 1.76 5.42 1.23
C TRP A 61 2.29 4.40 0.22
N CYS A 62 1.49 4.01 -0.78
CA CYS A 62 1.97 3.15 -1.85
C CYS A 62 3.12 3.80 -2.63
N TRP A 63 3.04 5.10 -2.92
CA TRP A 63 4.14 5.85 -3.52
C TRP A 63 5.39 5.91 -2.63
N ALA A 64 5.21 6.12 -1.32
CA ALA A 64 6.33 6.04 -0.37
C ALA A 64 6.99 4.65 -0.40
N GLY A 65 6.21 3.59 -0.55
CA GLY A 65 6.70 2.22 -0.72
C GLY A 65 7.57 2.07 -1.97
N VAL A 66 7.17 2.65 -3.10
CA VAL A 66 8.00 2.66 -4.32
C VAL A 66 9.33 3.37 -4.08
N VAL A 67 9.31 4.55 -3.46
CA VAL A 67 10.54 5.30 -3.15
C VAL A 67 11.48 4.47 -2.26
N LEU A 68 10.96 3.85 -1.20
CA LEU A 68 11.76 2.99 -0.32
C LEU A 68 12.32 1.77 -1.05
N SER A 69 11.53 1.12 -1.90
CA SER A 69 12.00 -0.03 -2.70
C SER A 69 13.07 0.37 -3.72
N VAL A 70 12.98 1.57 -4.31
CA VAL A 70 14.05 2.11 -5.18
C VAL A 70 15.33 2.34 -4.37
N LEU A 71 15.23 2.97 -3.20
CA LEU A 71 16.39 3.20 -2.32
C LEU A 71 17.01 1.87 -1.85
N PHE A 72 16.17 0.88 -1.55
CA PHE A 72 16.63 -0.45 -1.18
C PHE A 72 17.35 -1.15 -2.34
N LEU A 73 16.81 -1.03 -3.57
CA LEU A 73 17.47 -1.57 -4.77
C LEU A 73 18.80 -0.88 -5.05
N ILE A 74 18.88 0.45 -4.95
CA ILE A 74 20.14 1.19 -5.12
C ILE A 74 21.15 0.70 -4.09
N THR A 75 20.75 0.61 -2.81
CA THR A 75 21.61 0.10 -1.74
C THR A 75 22.07 -1.33 -2.05
N ALA A 76 21.18 -2.20 -2.50
CA ALA A 76 21.52 -3.58 -2.86
C ALA A 76 22.51 -3.67 -4.02
N VAL A 77 22.38 -2.82 -5.04
CA VAL A 77 23.29 -2.78 -6.20
C VAL A 77 24.66 -2.22 -5.80
N VAL A 78 24.71 -1.14 -5.02
CA VAL A 78 25.98 -0.56 -4.55
C VAL A 78 26.75 -1.58 -3.71
N LEU A 79 26.07 -2.21 -2.75
CA LEU A 79 26.65 -3.26 -1.91
C LEU A 79 27.05 -4.52 -2.70
N HIS A 80 26.50 -4.71 -3.91
CA HIS A 80 26.91 -5.79 -4.81
C HIS A 80 28.12 -5.41 -5.70
N GLN A 81 28.39 -4.12 -5.89
CA GLN A 81 29.54 -3.69 -6.70
C GLN A 81 30.83 -3.61 -5.90
N ASP A 82 30.75 -3.48 -4.58
CA ASP A 82 31.91 -3.55 -3.70
C ASP A 82 32.46 -4.99 -3.66
N ASP A 83 33.70 -5.17 -4.13
CA ASP A 83 34.43 -6.46 -4.12
C ASP A 83 34.75 -6.95 -2.68
N GLU A 84 34.53 -6.11 -1.67
CA GLU A 84 34.66 -6.50 -0.28
C GLU A 84 33.46 -7.34 0.16
N ARG A 85 33.74 -8.58 0.60
CA ARG A 85 32.74 -9.43 1.24
C ARG A 85 32.22 -8.76 2.51
N LEU A 86 31.06 -8.13 2.41
CA LEU A 86 30.30 -7.62 3.55
C LEU A 86 30.08 -8.73 4.57
N SER A 87 30.15 -8.38 5.86
CA SER A 87 29.81 -9.32 6.93
C SER A 87 28.36 -9.80 6.79
N GLU A 88 28.11 -11.06 7.11
CA GLU A 88 26.76 -11.65 7.06
C GLU A 88 25.76 -10.86 7.91
N GLY A 89 26.21 -10.35 9.06
CA GLY A 89 25.38 -9.51 9.94
C GLY A 89 24.92 -8.21 9.27
N LEU A 90 25.79 -7.56 8.50
CA LEU A 90 25.42 -6.34 7.77
C LEU A 90 24.45 -6.66 6.62
N GLN A 91 24.70 -7.71 5.85
CA GLN A 91 23.81 -8.15 4.77
C GLN A 91 22.40 -8.46 5.28
N ASN A 92 22.30 -9.22 6.38
CA ASN A 92 21.02 -9.56 7.01
C ASN A 92 20.32 -8.33 7.59
N SER A 93 21.08 -7.35 8.12
CA SER A 93 20.52 -6.10 8.65
C SER A 93 19.93 -5.25 7.53
N VAL A 94 20.63 -5.12 6.40
CA VAL A 94 20.14 -4.37 5.23
C VAL A 94 18.91 -5.04 4.63
N LEU A 95 18.93 -6.38 4.48
CA LEU A 95 17.79 -7.15 4.01
C LEU A 95 16.57 -6.97 4.93
N GLY A 96 16.76 -7.13 6.25
CA GLY A 96 15.73 -6.98 7.25
C GLY A 96 15.15 -5.56 7.29
N ALA A 97 16.00 -4.53 7.22
CA ALA A 97 15.57 -3.14 7.16
C ALA A 97 14.77 -2.83 5.89
N GLY A 98 15.24 -3.31 4.73
CA GLY A 98 14.55 -3.14 3.45
C GLY A 98 13.15 -3.74 3.48
N ILE A 99 13.03 -5.03 3.81
CA ILE A 99 11.74 -5.72 3.89
C ILE A 99 10.86 -5.10 4.99
N GLY A 100 11.41 -4.86 6.18
CA GLY A 100 10.68 -4.30 7.32
C GLY A 100 10.09 -2.93 7.03
N SER A 101 10.83 -2.06 6.33
CA SER A 101 10.34 -0.73 5.92
C SER A 101 9.16 -0.81 4.95
N VAL A 102 9.20 -1.74 3.99
CA VAL A 102 8.10 -1.97 3.04
C VAL A 102 6.86 -2.49 3.77
N ILE A 103 7.02 -3.46 4.68
CA ILE A 103 5.92 -3.96 5.52
C ILE A 103 5.29 -2.82 6.32
N LEU A 104 6.11 -1.98 6.97
CA LEU A 104 5.62 -0.84 7.73
C LEU A 104 4.77 0.11 6.88
N VAL A 105 5.24 0.45 5.67
CA VAL A 105 4.49 1.32 4.77
C VAL A 105 3.18 0.67 4.30
N LEU A 106 3.16 -0.64 4.04
CA LEU A 106 1.93 -1.35 3.70
C LEU A 106 0.92 -1.32 4.85
N LEU A 107 1.37 -1.47 6.09
CA LEU A 107 0.51 -1.35 7.27
C LEU A 107 -0.07 0.07 7.41
N LEU A 108 0.73 1.10 7.14
CA LEU A 108 0.25 2.50 7.14
C LEU A 108 -0.76 2.75 6.02
N ALA A 109 -0.55 2.17 4.83
CA ALA A 109 -1.49 2.23 3.72
C ALA A 109 -2.84 1.58 4.09
N ILE A 110 -2.81 0.39 4.69
CA ILE A 110 -4.01 -0.33 5.17
C ILE A 110 -4.73 0.50 6.23
N TRP A 111 -4.00 1.04 7.21
CA TRP A 111 -4.57 1.87 8.27
C TRP A 111 -5.22 3.14 7.71
N ALA A 112 -4.55 3.82 6.77
CA ALA A 112 -5.10 5.01 6.12
C ALA A 112 -6.38 4.69 5.33
N ALA A 113 -6.37 3.56 4.60
CA ALA A 113 -7.53 3.09 3.87
C ALA A 113 -8.72 2.78 4.79
N ASP A 114 -8.48 2.04 5.88
CA ASP A 114 -9.50 1.69 6.85
C ASP A 114 -10.15 2.94 7.46
N ARG A 115 -9.34 3.91 7.87
CA ARG A 115 -9.82 5.16 8.48
C ARG A 115 -10.65 5.97 7.50
N ALA A 116 -10.24 6.07 6.24
CA ALA A 116 -10.97 6.82 5.22
C ALA A 116 -12.29 6.12 4.85
N ALA A 117 -12.28 4.80 4.68
CA ALA A 117 -13.47 4.02 4.35
C ALA A 117 -14.52 4.07 5.48
N LYS A 118 -14.09 3.97 6.74
CA LYS A 118 -14.99 4.11 7.90
C LYS A 118 -15.67 5.48 8.00
N ARG A 119 -14.99 6.56 7.57
CA ARG A 119 -15.60 7.91 7.54
C ARG A 119 -16.75 7.97 6.54
N VAL A 120 -16.51 7.44 5.34
CA VAL A 120 -17.55 7.36 4.30
C VAL A 120 -18.74 6.53 4.78
N LEU A 121 -18.52 5.42 5.48
CA LEU A 121 -19.62 4.61 6.01
C LEU A 121 -20.49 5.35 7.02
N VAL A 122 -19.88 6.18 7.87
CA VAL A 122 -20.62 7.02 8.81
C VAL A 122 -21.41 8.09 8.06
N GLU A 123 -20.81 8.73 7.05
CA GLU A 123 -21.50 9.71 6.21
C GLU A 123 -22.70 9.10 5.48
N GLU A 124 -22.53 7.92 4.86
CA GLU A 124 -23.61 7.20 4.17
C GLU A 124 -24.75 6.85 5.13
N HIS A 125 -24.44 6.37 6.35
CA HIS A 125 -25.46 6.04 7.33
C HIS A 125 -26.27 7.27 7.80
N LEU A 126 -25.61 8.42 7.98
CA LEU A 126 -26.27 9.67 8.35
C LEU A 126 -27.13 10.21 7.19
N GLU A 127 -26.64 10.10 5.94
CA GLU A 127 -27.41 10.47 4.75
C GLU A 127 -28.71 9.64 4.65
N GLU A 128 -28.66 8.34 4.95
CA GLU A 128 -29.82 7.45 4.99
C GLU A 128 -30.83 7.82 6.10
N GLU A 129 -30.34 8.09 7.32
CA GLU A 129 -31.20 8.42 8.48
C GLU A 129 -31.89 9.78 8.30
N TYR A 130 -31.16 10.84 7.96
CA TYR A 130 -31.72 12.18 7.80
C TYR A 130 -32.50 12.37 6.49
N GLY A 131 -32.13 11.64 5.43
CA GLY A 131 -32.87 11.64 4.17
C GLY A 131 -34.27 11.04 4.33
N ALA A 132 -34.38 9.95 5.08
CA ALA A 132 -35.67 9.30 5.36
C ALA A 132 -36.62 10.20 6.17
N ASP A 133 -36.10 10.95 7.15
CA ASP A 133 -36.89 11.88 7.96
C ASP A 133 -37.43 13.07 7.17
N ALA A 134 -36.75 13.46 6.08
CA ALA A 134 -37.17 14.56 5.21
C ALA A 134 -38.30 14.16 4.26
N GLU A 135 -38.39 12.89 3.84
CA GLU A 135 -39.48 12.39 2.97
C GLU A 135 -40.80 12.14 3.73
N LEU A 136 -40.75 12.02 5.06
CA LEU A 136 -41.93 11.78 5.91
C LEU A 136 -42.64 13.07 6.37
N ARG A 137 -42.16 14.25 5.96
CA ARG A 137 -42.74 15.57 6.28
C ARG A 137 -43.39 16.21 5.06
#